data_AF-A0A835Z398-F1
#
_entry.id   AF-A0A835Z398-F1
#
_cell.length_a   1.000
_cell.length_b   1.000
_cell.length_c   1.000
_cell.angle_alpha   90.00
_cell.angle_beta   90.00
_cell.angle_gamma   90.00
#
_symmetry.space_group_name_H-M   'P 1'
#
loop_
_entity.id
_entity.type
_entity.pdbx_description
1 polymer ?
#
loop_
_entity_poly.entity_id
_entity_poly.type
_entity_poly.pdbx_seq_one_letter_code
_entity_poly.pdbx_strand_id
1 'polypeptide(L)'
;MVARQRLGVGFDPPGYEDAYADASAYRGESSRQQAKLAPPPDQTLSLTHTVRHVDFNPAAGTVRRHELAAPWMSATVALGQRTLMKSNVLIRDKRTLGLARQTTDGLDEGLGIKYDVTEMAILLRQAFDYRDMSAEEQAALSAVKRAEALEANVLDAALRYDIKQVARLLQLQLPSPKTFGEGVPL
;
A
#
# COMPACT_ATOMS: atom_id res chain seq x y z
N MET A 1 41.50 -19.21 26.10
CA MET A 1 40.90 -18.83 24.80
C MET A 1 40.32 -20.07 24.15
N VAL A 2 38.99 -20.17 24.10
CA VAL A 2 38.30 -21.16 23.26
C VAL A 2 37.19 -20.40 22.53
N ALA A 3 37.37 -20.24 21.22
CA ALA A 3 36.38 -19.65 20.34
C ALA A 3 35.30 -20.70 20.02
N ARG A 4 34.04 -20.41 20.33
CA ARG A 4 32.89 -21.14 19.78
C ARG A 4 32.38 -20.37 18.56
N GLN A 5 32.63 -20.90 17.37
CA GLN A 5 31.95 -20.47 16.16
C GLN A 5 30.45 -20.79 16.29
N ARG A 6 29.59 -19.79 16.06
CA ARG A 6 28.14 -19.98 15.90
C ARG A 6 27.77 -19.68 14.46
N LEU A 7 27.44 -20.74 13.72
CA LEU A 7 26.72 -20.69 12.45
C LEU A 7 25.22 -20.81 12.78
N GLY A 8 24.40 -19.88 12.27
CA GLY A 8 22.95 -19.98 12.33
C GLY A 8 22.24 -18.71 12.81
N VAL A 9 21.63 -18.00 11.86
CA VAL A 9 20.53 -17.02 11.94
C VAL A 9 20.12 -16.60 13.37
N GLY A 10 20.71 -15.51 13.87
CA GLY A 10 20.41 -14.95 15.19
C GLY A 10 19.05 -14.25 15.21
N PHE A 11 18.03 -14.95 15.68
CA PHE A 11 17.00 -14.34 16.51
C PHE A 11 17.38 -14.66 17.95
N ASP A 12 18.11 -13.76 18.60
CA ASP A 12 18.27 -13.82 20.05
C ASP A 12 16.94 -13.36 20.66
N PRO A 13 16.22 -14.22 21.41
CA PRO A 13 15.09 -13.72 22.17
C PRO A 13 15.62 -12.69 23.19
N PRO A 14 14.97 -11.54 23.37
CA PRO A 14 15.39 -10.60 24.40
C PRO A 14 15.41 -11.34 25.74
N GLY A 15 16.50 -11.14 26.49
CA GLY A 15 16.62 -11.62 27.86
C GLY A 15 15.38 -11.22 28.65
N TYR A 16 15.01 -12.05 29.61
CA TYR A 16 13.77 -12.01 30.40
C TYR A 16 13.55 -10.73 31.24
N GLU A 17 14.28 -9.63 30.99
CA GLU A 17 14.37 -8.48 31.87
C GLU A 17 13.68 -7.20 31.33
N ASP A 18 13.29 -7.12 30.04
CA ASP A 18 12.78 -5.86 29.46
C ASP A 18 11.28 -5.86 29.10
N ALA A 19 10.46 -6.71 29.72
CA ALA A 19 9.01 -6.76 29.49
C ALA A 19 8.14 -6.07 30.56
N TYR A 20 8.71 -5.19 31.39
CA TYR A 20 7.95 -4.38 32.35
C TYR A 20 8.28 -2.89 32.21
N ALA A 21 7.84 -2.29 31.11
CA ALA A 21 7.67 -0.85 31.05
C ALA A 21 6.37 -0.48 31.80
N ASP A 22 6.54 0.30 32.88
CA ASP A 22 5.54 0.93 33.77
C ASP A 22 5.07 0.20 35.03
N ALA A 23 6.02 -0.17 35.90
CA ALA A 23 5.76 -0.18 37.34
C ALA A 23 7.02 0.17 38.14
N SER A 24 7.60 1.35 37.94
CA SER A 24 8.55 1.88 38.92
C SER A 24 7.80 2.69 39.99
N ALA A 25 7.69 2.13 41.19
CA ALA A 25 7.36 2.91 42.38
C ALA A 25 8.56 3.78 42.72
N TYR A 26 8.46 5.09 42.47
CA TYR A 26 9.50 6.07 42.80
C TYR A 26 9.43 6.43 44.29
N ARG A 27 9.97 5.57 45.15
CA ARG A 27 10.59 5.86 46.47
C ARG A 27 10.72 4.55 47.23
N GLY A 28 11.92 4.27 47.74
CA GLY A 28 12.30 3.02 48.40
C GLY A 28 11.57 2.72 49.71
N GLU A 29 10.28 2.39 49.62
CA GLU A 29 9.52 1.78 50.71
C GLU A 29 9.01 0.42 50.26
N SER A 30 9.36 -0.63 51.03
CA SER A 30 8.96 -2.00 50.74
C SER A 30 7.43 -2.14 50.75
N SER A 31 6.87 -2.85 49.76
CA SER A 31 5.43 -3.11 49.58
C SER A 31 4.71 -3.75 50.78
N ARG A 32 5.44 -4.15 51.83
CA ARG A 32 4.88 -4.66 53.09
C ARG A 32 4.29 -3.58 54.00
N GLN A 33 4.66 -2.30 53.85
CA GLN A 33 4.21 -1.25 54.77
C GLN A 33 2.91 -0.53 54.34
N GLN A 34 2.50 -0.61 53.07
CA GLN A 34 1.22 -0.04 52.62
C GLN A 34 -0.01 -0.88 53.01
N ALA A 35 0.19 -2.10 53.51
CA ALA A 35 -0.89 -3.02 53.90
C ALA A 35 -1.55 -2.71 55.27
N LYS A 36 -1.25 -1.56 55.91
CA LYS A 36 -1.75 -1.22 57.25
C LYS A 36 -2.65 0.02 57.33
N LEU A 37 -3.15 0.50 56.21
CA LEU A 37 -4.28 1.45 56.18
C LEU A 37 -5.54 0.66 55.82
N ALA A 38 -6.45 0.53 56.79
CA ALA A 38 -7.73 -0.12 56.58
C ALA A 38 -8.47 0.54 55.40
N PRO A 39 -8.98 -0.23 54.42
CA PRO A 39 -9.80 0.35 53.37
C PRO A 39 -11.12 0.88 53.98
N PRO A 40 -11.70 1.97 53.43
CA PRO A 40 -13.03 2.41 53.85
C PRO A 40 -14.04 1.27 53.64
N PRO A 41 -14.97 1.04 54.58
CA PRO A 41 -16.06 0.11 54.33
C PRO A 41 -16.92 0.66 53.19
N ASP A 42 -17.39 -0.22 52.32
CA ASP A 42 -18.42 0.00 51.30
C ASP A 42 -18.00 0.33 49.85
N GLN A 43 -16.83 -0.14 49.40
CA GLN A 43 -16.66 -0.41 47.96
C GLN A 43 -16.15 -1.83 47.73
N THR A 44 -17.08 -2.77 47.79
CA THR A 44 -16.91 -4.08 47.15
C THR A 44 -16.79 -3.84 45.65
N LEU A 45 -15.56 -3.75 45.15
CA LEU A 45 -15.28 -3.99 43.73
C LEU A 45 -15.67 -5.44 43.46
N SER A 46 -16.92 -5.66 43.07
CA SER A 46 -17.37 -6.95 42.57
C SER A 46 -16.68 -7.17 41.23
N LEU A 47 -15.51 -7.80 41.29
CA LEU A 47 -14.96 -8.48 40.12
C LEU A 47 -15.97 -9.57 39.77
N THR A 48 -16.91 -9.26 38.88
CA THR A 48 -17.75 -10.26 38.23
C THR A 48 -16.87 -11.02 37.25
N HIS A 49 -15.99 -11.86 37.81
CA HIS A 49 -15.19 -12.79 37.04
C HIS A 49 -16.18 -13.83 36.47
N THR A 50 -16.73 -13.54 35.29
CA THR A 50 -17.45 -14.56 34.54
C THR A 50 -16.41 -15.58 34.11
N VAL A 51 -16.26 -16.63 34.92
CA VAL A 51 -15.46 -17.80 34.56
C VAL A 51 -16.15 -18.42 33.35
N ARG A 52 -15.68 -18.06 32.15
CA ARG A 52 -16.14 -18.73 30.93
C ARG A 52 -15.65 -20.16 31.03
N HIS A 53 -16.57 -21.12 30.98
CA HIS A 53 -16.22 -22.53 30.84
C HIS A 53 -15.44 -22.67 29.53
N VAL A 54 -14.16 -23.00 29.64
CA VAL A 54 -13.32 -23.33 28.48
C VAL A 54 -13.34 -24.83 28.37
N ASP A 55 -13.97 -25.35 27.31
CA ASP A 55 -13.98 -26.78 27.06
C ASP A 55 -12.55 -27.29 26.93
N PHE A 56 -12.27 -28.47 27.50
CA PHE A 56 -10.96 -29.11 27.32
C PHE A 56 -10.86 -29.65 25.89
N ASN A 57 -9.94 -29.10 25.10
CA ASN A 57 -9.74 -29.42 23.68
C ASN A 57 -11.00 -29.22 22.79
N PRO A 58 -11.47 -27.97 22.64
CA PRO A 58 -12.60 -27.68 21.76
C PRO A 58 -12.24 -28.03 20.31
N ALA A 59 -13.22 -28.50 19.54
CA ALA A 59 -13.03 -28.70 18.11
C ALA A 59 -12.57 -27.39 17.44
N ALA A 60 -11.69 -27.49 16.42
CA ALA A 60 -11.14 -26.33 15.71
C ALA A 60 -12.23 -25.38 15.16
N GLY A 61 -13.37 -25.92 14.75
CA GLY A 61 -14.53 -25.13 14.31
C GLY A 61 -15.16 -24.28 15.42
N THR A 62 -15.15 -24.76 16.65
CA THR A 62 -15.66 -24.03 17.84
C THR A 62 -14.72 -22.89 18.19
N VAL A 63 -13.40 -23.13 18.20
CA VAL A 63 -12.38 -22.08 18.40
C VAL A 63 -12.54 -20.97 17.36
N ARG A 64 -12.65 -21.32 16.07
CA ARG A 64 -12.81 -20.34 14.99
C ARG A 64 -14.07 -19.48 15.15
N ARG A 65 -15.19 -20.05 15.62
CA ARG A 65 -16.41 -19.27 15.88
C ARG A 65 -16.20 -18.26 17.02
N HIS A 66 -15.50 -18.66 18.08
CA HIS A 66 -15.16 -17.76 19.18
C HIS A 66 -14.20 -16.65 18.73
N GLU A 67 -13.20 -16.96 17.91
CA GLU A 67 -12.27 -15.98 17.35
C GLU A 67 -13.00 -14.99 16.43
N LEU A 68 -13.86 -15.48 15.52
CA LEU A 68 -14.64 -14.61 14.63
C LEU A 68 -15.60 -13.68 15.39
N ALA A 69 -16.13 -14.13 16.52
CA ALA A 69 -17.00 -13.32 17.38
C ALA A 69 -16.22 -12.34 18.26
N ALA A 70 -14.89 -12.47 18.35
CA ALA A 70 -14.08 -11.64 19.23
C ALA A 70 -13.84 -10.25 18.61
N PRO A 71 -13.90 -9.17 19.42
CA PRO A 71 -13.77 -7.79 18.92
C PRO A 71 -12.38 -7.49 18.34
N TRP A 72 -11.33 -8.22 18.75
CA TRP A 72 -10.00 -8.06 18.18
C TRP A 72 -9.91 -8.61 16.74
N MET A 73 -10.76 -9.56 16.37
CA MET A 73 -10.78 -10.15 15.03
C MET A 73 -11.33 -9.17 14.00
N SER A 74 -12.38 -8.41 14.35
CA SER A 74 -12.88 -7.35 13.47
C SER A 74 -11.86 -6.21 13.30
N ALA A 75 -11.16 -5.84 14.38
CA ALA A 75 -10.09 -4.83 14.32
C ALA A 75 -8.91 -5.27 13.45
N THR A 76 -8.47 -6.53 13.56
CA THR A 76 -7.38 -7.08 12.74
C THR A 76 -7.78 -7.23 11.28
N VAL A 77 -9.02 -7.65 10.98
CA VAL A 77 -9.55 -7.68 9.61
C VAL A 77 -9.58 -6.28 9.01
N ALA A 78 -10.08 -5.28 9.75
CA ALA A 78 -10.10 -3.90 9.29
C ALA A 78 -8.68 -3.34 9.02
N LEU A 79 -7.71 -3.68 9.88
CA LEU A 79 -6.32 -3.31 9.69
C LEU A 79 -5.73 -3.99 8.44
N GLY A 80 -6.00 -5.29 8.24
CA GLY A 80 -5.59 -6.03 7.06
C GLY A 80 -6.14 -5.42 5.77
N GLN A 81 -7.44 -5.06 5.76
CA GLN A 81 -8.06 -4.37 4.64
C GLN A 81 -7.41 -3.02 4.34
N ARG A 82 -7.13 -2.21 5.36
CA ARG A 82 -6.43 -0.92 5.18
C ARG A 82 -5.03 -1.12 4.57
N THR A 83 -4.29 -2.11 5.05
CA THR A 83 -2.95 -2.42 4.52
C THR A 83 -3.03 -2.89 3.06
N LEU A 84 -4.01 -3.73 2.73
CA LEU A 84 -4.25 -4.19 1.37
C LEU A 84 -4.59 -3.03 0.43
N MET A 85 -5.46 -2.11 0.85
CA MET A 85 -5.80 -0.92 0.06
C MET A 85 -4.55 -0.05 -0.19
N LYS A 86 -3.73 0.18 0.83
CA LYS A 86 -2.45 0.92 0.67
C LYS A 86 -1.50 0.21 -0.30
N SER A 87 -1.38 -1.11 -0.19
CA SER A 87 -0.53 -1.91 -1.08
C SER A 87 -0.99 -1.82 -2.54
N ASN A 88 -2.30 -1.90 -2.77
CA ASN A 88 -2.87 -1.78 -4.12
C ASN A 88 -2.57 -0.43 -4.77
N VAL A 89 -2.65 0.67 -4.01
CA VAL A 89 -2.28 2.01 -4.50
C VAL A 89 -0.80 2.04 -4.92
N LEU A 90 0.10 1.49 -4.09
CA LEU A 90 1.54 1.46 -4.41
C LEU A 90 1.84 0.59 -5.63
N ILE A 91 1.17 -0.55 -5.78
CA ILE A 91 1.32 -1.43 -6.94
C ILE A 91 0.85 -0.70 -8.21
N ARG A 92 -0.29 -0.02 -8.15
CA ARG A 92 -0.80 0.80 -9.25
C ARG A 92 0.21 1.87 -9.64
N ASP A 93 0.72 2.65 -8.68
CA ASP A 93 1.69 3.71 -8.94
C ASP A 93 2.97 3.19 -9.59
N LYS A 94 3.50 2.07 -9.10
CA LYS A 94 4.67 1.42 -9.71
C LYS A 94 4.40 0.97 -11.13
N ARG A 95 3.21 0.42 -11.40
CA ARG A 95 2.81 -0.01 -12.74
C ARG A 95 2.68 1.19 -13.68
N THR A 96 2.07 2.27 -13.24
CA THR A 96 1.94 3.50 -14.03
C THR A 96 3.29 4.11 -14.36
N LEU A 97 4.19 4.23 -13.38
CA LEU A 97 5.55 4.73 -13.61
C LEU A 97 6.38 3.82 -14.51
N GLY A 98 6.26 2.50 -14.33
CA GLY A 98 6.92 1.53 -15.18
C GLY A 98 6.45 1.63 -16.63
N LEU A 99 5.15 1.75 -16.86
CA LEU A 99 4.57 1.93 -18.19
C LEU A 99 4.98 3.27 -18.80
N ALA A 100 4.93 4.36 -18.04
CA ALA A 100 5.35 5.69 -18.48
C ALA A 100 6.80 5.69 -18.96
N ARG A 101 7.70 5.06 -18.19
CA ARG A 101 9.11 4.95 -18.58
C ARG A 101 9.29 4.14 -19.86
N GLN A 102 8.59 3.00 -19.97
CA GLN A 102 8.66 2.18 -21.18
C GLN A 102 8.16 2.91 -22.42
N THR A 103 7.07 3.69 -22.29
CA THR A 103 6.55 4.46 -23.42
C THR A 103 7.44 5.64 -23.78
N THR A 104 8.02 6.36 -22.82
CA THR A 104 8.96 7.45 -23.11
C THR A 104 10.25 6.94 -23.73
N ASP A 105 10.80 5.82 -23.21
CA ASP A 105 12.00 5.20 -23.76
C ASP A 105 11.71 4.73 -25.21
N GLY A 106 10.54 4.13 -25.45
CA GLY A 106 10.11 3.75 -26.79
C GLY A 106 9.90 4.93 -27.75
N LEU A 107 9.43 6.09 -27.25
CA LEU A 107 9.28 7.32 -28.04
C LEU A 107 10.64 7.91 -28.44
N ASP A 108 11.62 7.90 -27.52
CA ASP A 108 12.98 8.40 -27.78
C ASP A 108 13.71 7.46 -28.76
N GLU A 109 13.72 6.16 -28.50
CA GLU A 109 14.41 5.18 -29.34
C GLU A 109 13.74 4.99 -30.71
N GLY A 110 12.40 4.97 -30.75
CA GLY A 110 11.65 4.66 -31.96
C GLY A 110 11.39 5.85 -32.87
N LEU A 111 11.18 7.05 -32.30
CA LEU A 111 10.81 8.25 -33.05
C LEU A 111 11.75 9.43 -32.81
N GLY A 112 12.72 9.33 -31.90
CA GLY A 112 13.59 10.45 -31.53
C GLY A 112 12.88 11.57 -30.76
N ILE A 113 11.71 11.28 -30.18
CA ILE A 113 10.90 12.26 -29.46
C ILE A 113 11.17 12.13 -27.97
N LYS A 114 11.78 13.17 -27.40
CA LYS A 114 11.97 13.27 -25.95
C LYS A 114 10.69 13.76 -25.29
N TYR A 115 10.10 12.91 -24.46
CA TYR A 115 8.92 13.24 -23.67
C TYR A 115 9.23 13.00 -22.19
N ASP A 116 8.70 13.84 -21.31
CA ASP A 116 8.97 13.70 -19.88
C ASP A 116 8.19 12.51 -19.29
N VAL A 117 8.91 11.73 -18.47
CA VAL A 117 8.35 10.55 -17.80
C VAL A 117 7.28 10.98 -16.80
N THR A 118 7.46 12.14 -16.14
CA THR A 118 6.52 12.59 -15.12
C THR A 118 5.19 13.02 -15.74
N GLU A 119 5.22 13.75 -16.86
CA GLU A 119 4.03 14.12 -17.62
C GLU A 119 3.29 12.87 -18.13
N MET A 120 4.02 11.90 -18.69
CA MET A 120 3.43 10.65 -19.15
C MET A 120 2.78 9.87 -18.00
N ALA A 121 3.41 9.84 -16.83
CA ALA A 121 2.86 9.15 -15.65
C ALA A 121 1.59 9.82 -15.13
N ILE A 122 1.50 11.15 -15.18
CA ILE A 122 0.30 11.91 -14.80
C ILE A 122 -0.86 11.57 -15.75
N LEU A 123 -0.63 11.62 -17.06
CA LEU A 123 -1.63 11.26 -18.08
C LEU A 123 -2.12 9.82 -17.92
N LEU A 124 -1.21 8.87 -17.73
CA LEU A 124 -1.58 7.47 -17.55
C LEU A 124 -2.35 7.26 -16.23
N ARG A 125 -2.03 8.00 -15.16
CA ARG A 125 -2.79 7.94 -13.90
C ARG A 125 -4.22 8.43 -14.10
N GLN A 126 -4.40 9.58 -14.76
CA GLN A 126 -5.72 10.12 -15.09
C GLN A 126 -6.53 9.16 -15.96
N ALA A 127 -5.89 8.55 -16.96
CA ALA A 127 -6.52 7.56 -17.82
C ALA A 127 -6.95 6.28 -17.06
N PHE A 128 -6.14 5.79 -16.12
CA PHE A 128 -6.52 4.67 -15.27
C PHE A 128 -7.70 5.04 -14.34
N ASP A 129 -7.69 6.23 -13.77
CA ASP A 129 -8.76 6.71 -12.90
C ASP A 129 -10.07 6.82 -13.70
N TYR A 130 -10.02 7.37 -14.92
CA TYR A 130 -11.18 7.44 -15.82
C TYR A 130 -11.71 6.05 -16.21
N ARG A 131 -10.82 5.09 -16.47
CA ARG A 131 -11.19 3.71 -16.83
C ARG A 131 -11.88 2.97 -15.69
N ASP A 132 -11.51 3.24 -14.45
CA ASP A 132 -12.10 2.61 -13.26
C ASP A 132 -13.44 3.24 -12.84
N MET A 133 -13.75 4.45 -13.34
CA MET A 133 -15.04 5.09 -13.10
C MET A 133 -16.19 4.32 -13.74
N SER A 134 -17.35 4.36 -13.10
CA SER A 134 -18.58 3.77 -13.64
C SER A 134 -19.07 4.54 -14.88
N ALA A 135 -19.79 3.87 -15.77
CA ALA A 135 -20.31 4.50 -17.00
C ALA A 135 -21.24 5.70 -16.70
N GLU A 136 -21.94 5.68 -15.57
CA GLU A 136 -22.82 6.77 -15.12
C GLU A 136 -22.00 8.00 -14.68
N GLU A 137 -20.91 7.77 -13.92
CA GLU A 137 -19.96 8.83 -13.55
C GLU A 137 -19.28 9.39 -14.80
N GLN A 138 -18.89 8.53 -15.73
CA GLN A 138 -18.28 8.94 -17.00
C GLN A 138 -19.21 9.85 -17.84
N ALA A 139 -20.51 9.55 -17.87
CA ALA A 139 -21.51 10.36 -18.56
C ALA A 139 -21.74 11.72 -17.87
N ALA A 140 -21.66 11.76 -16.54
CA ALA A 140 -21.82 12.97 -15.72
C ALA A 140 -20.59 13.90 -15.74
N LEU A 141 -19.44 13.43 -16.22
CA LEU A 141 -18.24 14.25 -16.38
C LEU A 141 -18.46 15.34 -17.44
N SER A 142 -18.05 16.56 -17.10
CA SER A 142 -18.12 17.73 -17.97
C SER A 142 -17.32 17.53 -19.27
N ALA A 143 -17.64 18.29 -20.32
CA ALA A 143 -16.96 18.18 -21.62
C ALA A 143 -15.42 18.32 -21.54
N VAL A 144 -14.92 19.06 -20.54
CA VAL A 144 -13.48 19.20 -20.26
C VAL A 144 -12.87 17.87 -19.81
N LYS A 145 -13.56 17.13 -18.94
CA LYS A 145 -13.14 15.80 -18.49
C LYS A 145 -13.41 14.69 -19.52
N ARG A 146 -14.24 14.96 -20.53
CA ARG A 146 -14.35 14.09 -21.71
C ARG A 146 -13.17 14.25 -22.66
N ALA A 147 -12.47 15.39 -22.64
CA ALA A 147 -11.19 15.50 -23.35
C ALA A 147 -10.12 14.59 -22.72
N GLU A 148 -10.18 14.36 -21.41
CA GLU A 148 -9.39 13.33 -20.71
C GLU A 148 -9.71 11.90 -21.19
N ALA A 149 -10.85 11.66 -21.87
CA ALA A 149 -11.13 10.37 -22.52
C ALA A 149 -10.20 10.09 -23.72
N LEU A 150 -9.55 11.11 -24.30
CA LEU A 150 -8.45 10.91 -25.25
C LEU A 150 -7.24 10.25 -24.56
N GLU A 151 -7.04 10.52 -23.28
CA GLU A 151 -5.98 9.90 -22.47
C GLU A 151 -6.27 8.42 -22.22
N ALA A 152 -7.55 8.00 -22.17
CA ALA A 152 -7.92 6.59 -22.15
C ALA A 152 -7.47 5.84 -23.42
N ASN A 153 -7.55 6.49 -24.59
CA ASN A 153 -7.03 5.92 -25.84
C ASN A 153 -5.49 5.86 -25.82
N VAL A 154 -4.83 6.83 -25.18
CA VAL A 154 -3.37 6.83 -24.97
C VAL A 154 -2.97 5.65 -24.07
N LEU A 155 -3.72 5.39 -23.01
CA LEU A 155 -3.49 4.26 -22.12
C LEU A 155 -3.62 2.92 -22.86
N ASP A 156 -4.66 2.74 -23.67
CA ASP A 156 -4.83 1.51 -24.44
C ASP A 156 -3.73 1.32 -25.49
N ALA A 157 -3.26 2.40 -26.13
CA ALA A 157 -2.13 2.36 -27.04
C ALA A 157 -0.81 2.05 -26.31
N ALA A 158 -0.60 2.63 -25.12
CA ALA A 158 0.55 2.37 -24.25
C ALA A 158 0.60 0.91 -23.78
N LEU A 159 -0.54 0.35 -23.37
CA LEU A 159 -0.65 -1.06 -22.95
C LEU A 159 -0.35 -2.05 -24.09
N ARG A 160 -0.65 -1.67 -25.33
CA ARG A 160 -0.32 -2.46 -26.54
C ARG A 160 1.09 -2.17 -27.07
N TYR A 161 1.81 -1.23 -26.47
CA TYR A 161 3.11 -0.75 -26.92
C TYR A 161 3.11 -0.21 -28.37
N ASP A 162 2.01 0.42 -28.79
CA ASP A 162 1.92 1.09 -30.10
C ASP A 162 2.42 2.53 -30.01
N ILE A 163 3.75 2.68 -30.05
CA ILE A 163 4.44 3.97 -29.87
C ILE A 163 4.02 5.01 -30.93
N LYS A 164 3.73 4.58 -32.17
CA LYS A 164 3.29 5.49 -33.25
C LYS A 164 1.90 6.06 -32.97
N GLN A 165 1.00 5.22 -32.47
CA GLN A 165 -0.33 5.65 -32.10
C GLN A 165 -0.30 6.56 -30.86
N VAL A 166 0.56 6.27 -29.88
CA VAL A 166 0.79 7.15 -28.72
C VAL A 166 1.26 8.54 -29.17
N ALA A 167 2.28 8.61 -30.04
CA ALA A 167 2.78 9.89 -30.55
C ALA A 167 1.71 10.69 -31.32
N ARG A 168 0.88 10.00 -32.11
CA ARG A 168 -0.24 10.61 -32.85
C ARG A 168 -1.29 11.18 -31.90
N LEU A 169 -1.67 10.42 -30.87
CA LEU A 169 -2.68 10.85 -29.89
C LEU A 169 -2.20 12.03 -29.05
N LEU A 170 -0.90 12.07 -28.72
CA LEU A 170 -0.25 13.18 -28.03
C LEU A 170 0.05 14.38 -28.94
N GLN A 171 -0.27 14.29 -30.25
CA GLN A 171 0.00 15.32 -31.25
C GLN A 171 1.47 15.78 -31.27
N LEU A 172 2.39 14.88 -30.93
CA LEU A 172 3.81 15.20 -30.90
C LEU A 172 4.32 15.37 -32.33
N GLN A 173 5.10 16.43 -32.56
CA GLN A 173 5.73 16.66 -33.86
C GLN A 173 6.74 15.54 -34.10
N LEU A 174 6.44 14.70 -35.09
CA LEU A 174 7.39 13.71 -35.58
C LEU A 174 8.56 14.47 -36.21
N PRO A 175 9.81 14.21 -35.82
CA PRO A 175 10.94 14.78 -36.52
C PRO A 175 10.82 14.37 -37.99
N SER A 176 10.92 15.37 -38.88
CA SER A 176 10.90 15.12 -40.32
C SER A 176 11.98 14.07 -40.62
N PRO A 177 11.70 13.07 -41.48
CA PRO A 177 12.74 12.15 -41.89
C PRO A 177 13.88 12.99 -42.43
N LYS A 178 15.10 12.71 -41.97
CA LYS A 178 16.31 13.39 -42.42
C LYS A 178 16.38 13.18 -43.94
N THR A 179 15.88 14.15 -44.70
CA THR A 179 15.86 14.08 -46.15
C THR A 179 17.31 14.13 -46.58
N PHE A 180 17.83 12.98 -47.02
CA PHE A 180 19.08 12.93 -47.73
C PHE A 180 18.90 13.71 -49.03
N GLY A 181 19.37 14.96 -49.06
CA GLY A 181 19.59 15.73 -50.28
C GLY A 181 18.65 16.92 -50.49
N GLU A 182 18.85 18.01 -49.77
CA GLU A 182 18.67 19.34 -50.35
C GLU A 182 20.04 19.83 -50.83
N GLY A 183 20.22 19.93 -52.15
CA GLY A 183 21.36 20.63 -52.75
C GLY A 183 22.13 19.89 -53.84
N VAL A 184 21.46 19.49 -54.94
CA VAL A 184 22.10 19.52 -56.26
C VAL A 184 21.08 20.08 -57.25
N PRO A 185 21.23 21.34 -57.73
CA PRO A 185 20.51 21.79 -58.90
C PRO A 185 21.05 21.08 -60.14
N LEU A 186 20.16 20.48 -60.92
CA LEU A 186 20.38 20.21 -62.35
C LEU A 186 19.58 21.24 -63.16
#